data_AF-D6K5E0-F1
#
_entry.id   AF-D6K5E0-F1
#
_cell.length_a   1.000
_cell.length_b   1.000
_cell.length_c   1.000
_cell.angle_alpha   90.00
_cell.angle_beta   90.00
_cell.angle_gamma   90.00
#
_symmetry.space_group_name_H-M   'P 1'
#
loop_
_entity.id
_entity.type
_entity.pdbx_description
1 polymer ?
#
loop_
_entity_poly.entity_id
_entity_poly.type
_entity_poly.pdbx_seq_one_letter_code
_entity_poly.pdbx_strand_id
1 'polypeptide(L)'
;MGRDRRGPTLDPPRRRDPRNPYNRWSDAVSRENEGEPMSAAEGPLVVGVDSSTQSTKVLVVDAATGRVVASGQAAHTVSGGAGRESDPRQWWDALRAALHQCGEAAHEAAAVSVAGQQHGLVTLDAQGDPVRPALLWNDVRSAPQARRLVAELGGGKAWGGAHRQCAGRVLHGHEVGLARRERA
;
A
#
# COMPACT_ATOMS: atom_id res chain seq x y z
N MET A 1 27.24 29.42 34.07
CA MET A 1 26.77 29.05 32.71
C MET A 1 26.06 27.69 32.81
N GLY A 2 24.73 27.68 32.99
CA GLY A 2 23.93 26.45 33.02
C GLY A 2 23.06 26.38 31.76
N ARG A 3 23.16 25.29 30.98
CA ARG A 3 22.32 25.06 29.80
C ARG A 3 21.00 24.41 30.21
N ASP A 4 19.89 25.09 29.88
CA ASP A 4 18.52 24.59 29.96
C ASP A 4 18.35 23.37 29.03
N ARG A 5 17.94 22.22 29.60
CA ARG A 5 17.66 20.96 28.90
C ARG A 5 16.14 20.77 28.75
N ARG A 6 15.50 21.57 27.91
CA ARG A 6 14.13 21.28 27.46
C ARG A 6 14.16 20.66 26.07
N GLY A 7 13.87 19.36 26.00
CA GLY A 7 13.66 18.64 24.74
C GLY A 7 12.40 19.14 24.03
N PRO A 8 12.23 18.83 22.72
CA PRO A 8 11.11 19.33 21.94
C PRO A 8 9.78 18.75 22.44
N THR A 9 8.85 19.65 22.75
CA THR A 9 7.46 19.32 23.06
C THR A 9 6.80 18.77 21.79
N LEU A 10 6.21 17.57 21.86
CA LEU A 10 5.39 17.02 20.78
C LEU A 10 4.15 17.90 20.58
N ASP A 11 3.80 18.20 19.33
CA ASP A 11 2.54 18.85 18.99
C ASP A 11 1.34 18.00 19.47
N PRO A 12 0.28 18.62 20.00
CA PRO A 12 -0.94 17.89 20.32
C PRO A 12 -1.56 17.29 19.06
N PRO A 13 -2.27 16.15 19.17
CA PRO A 13 -2.90 15.52 18.02
C PRO A 13 -3.87 16.50 17.34
N ARG A 14 -3.71 16.67 16.01
CA ARG A 14 -4.58 17.56 15.22
C ARG A 14 -6.03 17.09 15.30
N ARG A 15 -6.96 18.04 15.53
CA ARG A 15 -8.41 17.78 15.49
C ARG A 15 -8.81 17.16 14.14
N ARG A 16 -9.63 16.10 14.20
CA ARG A 16 -10.11 15.31 13.05
C ARG A 16 -11.01 16.16 12.13
N ASP A 17 -10.70 16.26 10.84
CA ASP A 17 -11.51 17.01 9.86
C ASP A 17 -12.67 16.14 9.31
N PRO A 18 -13.94 16.48 9.56
CA PRO A 18 -15.09 15.70 9.11
C PRO A 18 -15.29 15.68 7.58
N ARG A 19 -14.60 16.53 6.81
CA ARG A 19 -14.64 16.55 5.35
C ARG A 19 -13.56 15.67 4.71
N ASN A 20 -12.64 15.12 5.51
CA ASN A 20 -11.63 14.21 4.99
C ASN A 20 -12.31 12.87 4.61
N PRO A 21 -12.29 12.46 3.33
CA PRO A 21 -12.92 11.21 2.89
C PRO A 21 -12.35 9.96 3.60
N TYR A 22 -11.12 10.03 4.12
CA TYR A 22 -10.55 8.95 4.93
C TYR A 22 -11.23 8.80 6.30
N ASN A 23 -11.71 9.89 6.90
CA ASN A 23 -12.45 9.82 8.16
C ASN A 23 -13.83 9.18 7.94
N ARG A 24 -14.49 9.47 6.82
CA ARG A 24 -15.75 8.83 6.42
C ARG A 24 -15.59 7.31 6.23
N TRP A 25 -14.46 6.86 5.68
CA TRP A 25 -14.14 5.44 5.53
C TRP A 25 -13.98 4.75 6.90
N SER A 26 -13.21 5.35 7.81
CA SER A 26 -13.08 4.84 9.18
C SER A 26 -14.41 4.83 9.94
N ASP A 27 -15.24 5.87 9.77
CA ASP A 27 -16.55 5.96 10.42
C ASP A 27 -17.55 4.92 9.87
N ALA A 28 -17.43 4.53 8.61
CA ALA A 28 -18.22 3.44 8.02
C ALA A 28 -17.86 2.09 8.65
N VAL A 29 -16.57 1.78 8.78
CA VAL A 29 -16.08 0.56 9.44
C VAL A 29 -16.46 0.53 10.93
N SER A 30 -16.40 1.67 11.62
CA SER A 30 -16.78 1.73 13.04
C SER A 30 -18.29 1.58 13.26
N ARG A 31 -19.14 2.05 12.34
CA ARG A 31 -20.60 1.94 12.45
C ARG A 31 -21.13 0.52 12.22
N GLU A 32 -20.40 -0.31 11.51
CA GLU A 32 -20.76 -1.73 11.29
C GLU A 32 -20.49 -2.61 12.52
N ASN A 33 -19.74 -2.11 13.52
CA ASN A 33 -19.33 -2.89 14.71
C ASN A 33 -20.25 -2.72 15.94
N GLU A 34 -21.33 -1.96 15.85
CA GLU A 34 -22.22 -1.69 16.99
C GLU A 34 -23.52 -2.52 16.86
N GLY A 35 -23.60 -3.70 17.51
CA GLY A 35 -24.89 -4.14 18.08
C GLY A 35 -25.49 -5.52 17.76
N GLU A 36 -24.88 -6.42 17.00
CA GLU A 36 -25.41 -7.79 16.79
C GLU A 36 -24.43 -8.87 17.28
N PRO A 37 -24.88 -9.95 17.94
CA PRO A 37 -24.00 -11.06 18.30
C PRO A 37 -23.40 -11.63 17.02
N MET A 38 -22.08 -11.73 17.01
CA MET A 38 -21.28 -12.20 15.89
C MET A 38 -21.77 -13.60 15.49
N SER A 39 -22.59 -13.70 14.44
CA SER A 39 -22.90 -15.00 13.86
C SER A 39 -21.60 -15.61 13.37
N ALA A 40 -21.47 -16.93 13.53
CA ALA A 40 -20.36 -17.67 12.96
C ALA A 40 -20.21 -17.32 11.47
N ALA A 41 -18.98 -17.31 10.97
CA ALA A 41 -18.74 -17.09 9.55
C ALA A 41 -19.61 -18.05 8.72
N GLU A 42 -20.31 -17.51 7.73
CA GLU A 42 -21.17 -18.26 6.80
C GLU A 42 -20.34 -18.83 5.65
N GLY A 43 -19.19 -18.23 5.35
CA GLY A 43 -18.23 -18.67 4.35
C GLY A 43 -16.78 -18.62 4.83
N PRO A 44 -15.82 -19.00 3.96
CA PRO A 44 -14.42 -18.91 4.30
C PRO A 44 -14.02 -17.44 4.54
N LEU A 45 -13.21 -17.21 5.57
CA LEU A 45 -12.68 -15.89 5.86
C LEU A 45 -11.49 -15.57 4.95
N VAL A 46 -11.41 -14.33 4.49
CA VAL A 46 -10.32 -13.80 3.66
C VAL A 46 -9.73 -12.56 4.30
N VAL A 47 -8.41 -12.54 4.47
CA VAL A 47 -7.67 -11.35 4.89
C VAL A 47 -7.40 -10.47 3.67
N GLY A 48 -7.82 -9.21 3.71
CA GLY A 48 -7.45 -8.18 2.74
C GLY A 48 -6.45 -7.21 3.34
N VAL A 49 -5.25 -7.14 2.76
CA VAL A 49 -4.18 -6.21 3.16
C VAL A 49 -4.09 -5.07 2.15
N ASP A 50 -4.05 -3.83 2.63
CA ASP A 50 -3.71 -2.64 1.84
C ASP A 50 -2.52 -1.90 2.50
N SER A 51 -1.33 -2.06 1.94
CA SER A 51 -0.11 -1.37 2.38
C SER A 51 0.13 -0.11 1.56
N SER A 52 -0.44 1.00 2.03
CA SER A 52 -0.42 2.30 1.36
C SER A 52 0.76 3.17 1.83
N THR A 53 0.84 4.41 1.33
CA THR A 53 1.94 5.34 1.63
C THR A 53 2.06 5.68 3.12
N GLN A 54 0.95 5.76 3.85
CA GLN A 54 0.92 6.26 5.24
C GLN A 54 0.40 5.25 6.26
N SER A 55 -0.06 4.09 5.83
CA SER A 55 -0.55 3.05 6.73
C SER A 55 -0.65 1.71 6.03
N THR A 56 -0.57 0.63 6.80
CA THR A 56 -1.11 -0.67 6.41
C THR A 56 -2.46 -0.87 7.07
N LYS A 57 -3.44 -1.27 6.27
CA LYS A 57 -4.80 -1.61 6.69
C LYS A 57 -5.05 -3.08 6.44
N VAL A 58 -5.82 -3.70 7.32
CA VAL A 58 -6.23 -5.09 7.19
C VAL A 58 -7.73 -5.17 7.46
N LEU A 59 -8.42 -5.93 6.62
CA LEU A 59 -9.79 -6.38 6.85
C LEU A 59 -9.81 -7.90 6.84
N VAL A 60 -10.65 -8.50 7.66
CA VAL A 60 -11.04 -9.90 7.52
C VAL A 60 -12.49 -9.90 7.06
N VAL A 61 -12.77 -10.60 5.97
CA VAL A 61 -14.07 -10.58 5.30
C VAL A 61 -14.58 -12.00 5.14
N ASP A 62 -15.85 -12.22 5.47
CA ASP A 62 -16.57 -13.44 5.10
C ASP A 62 -16.82 -13.44 3.59
N ALA A 63 -16.24 -14.40 2.87
CA ALA A 63 -16.30 -14.39 1.41
C ALA A 63 -17.68 -14.74 0.82
N ALA A 64 -18.56 -15.38 1.58
CA ALA A 64 -19.90 -15.72 1.11
C ALA A 64 -20.83 -14.50 1.16
N THR A 65 -20.67 -13.67 2.19
CA THR A 65 -21.57 -12.54 2.48
C THR A 65 -20.97 -11.18 2.16
N GLY A 66 -19.64 -11.07 2.07
CA GLY A 66 -18.93 -9.80 1.96
C GLY A 66 -18.84 -9.02 3.27
N ARG A 67 -19.31 -9.58 4.39
CA ARG A 67 -19.31 -8.91 5.70
C ARG A 67 -17.89 -8.80 6.26
N VAL A 68 -17.52 -7.61 6.72
CA VAL A 68 -16.28 -7.41 7.50
C VAL A 68 -16.46 -8.01 8.89
N VAL A 69 -15.60 -8.95 9.25
CA VAL A 69 -15.63 -9.64 10.56
C VAL A 69 -14.61 -9.07 11.54
N ALA A 70 -13.52 -8.49 11.04
CA ALA A 70 -12.51 -7.82 11.84
C ALA A 70 -11.74 -6.79 10.99
N SER A 71 -11.12 -5.81 11.65
CA SER A 71 -10.29 -4.80 10.98
C SER A 71 -9.12 -4.36 11.85
N GLY A 72 -8.05 -3.93 11.21
CA GLY A 72 -6.86 -3.39 11.87
C GLY A 72 -6.12 -2.39 11.01
N GLN A 73 -5.40 -1.47 11.65
CA GLN A 73 -4.60 -0.48 10.97
C GLN A 73 -3.38 -0.08 11.79
N ALA A 74 -2.26 0.14 11.11
CA ALA A 74 -1.06 0.72 11.70
C ALA A 74 -0.40 1.72 10.74
N ALA A 75 0.19 2.78 11.30
CA ALA A 75 0.73 3.90 10.52
C ALA A 75 2.14 3.62 10.00
N HIS A 76 2.46 4.26 8.87
CA HIS A 76 3.79 4.38 8.29
C HIS A 76 4.27 5.83 8.46
N THR A 77 5.56 6.01 8.72
CA THR A 77 6.18 7.33 8.65
C THR A 77 6.77 7.57 7.27
N VAL A 78 6.66 8.80 6.78
CA VAL A 78 7.32 9.24 5.54
C VAL A 78 8.23 10.41 5.88
N SER A 79 9.47 10.37 5.38
CA SER A 79 10.42 11.46 5.60
C SER A 79 9.87 12.79 5.10
N GLY A 80 10.03 13.85 5.90
CA GLY A 80 9.62 15.22 5.56
C GLY A 80 10.72 16.08 4.92
N GLY A 81 11.89 15.51 4.62
CA GLY A 81 13.05 16.22 4.08
C GLY A 81 12.97 16.48 2.57
N ALA A 82 14.13 16.61 1.92
CA ALA A 82 14.23 16.88 0.48
C ALA A 82 13.68 15.75 -0.42
N GLY A 83 13.35 14.59 0.16
CA GLY A 83 12.78 13.42 -0.52
C GLY A 83 11.60 12.84 0.23
N ARG A 84 10.90 11.92 -0.45
CA ARG A 84 9.78 11.15 0.11
C ARG A 84 10.25 9.71 0.25
N GLU A 85 10.66 9.36 1.46
CA GLU A 85 11.26 8.07 1.77
C GLU A 85 10.55 7.41 2.94
N SER A 86 10.65 6.09 3.01
CA SER A 86 10.03 5.28 4.06
C SER A 86 10.91 4.07 4.32
N ASP A 87 11.16 3.73 5.60
CA ASP A 87 11.85 2.49 5.94
C ASP A 87 10.92 1.29 5.63
N PRO A 88 11.28 0.37 4.70
CA PRO A 88 10.44 -0.77 4.36
C PRO A 88 10.12 -1.69 5.55
N ARG A 89 10.99 -1.72 6.57
CA ARG A 89 10.78 -2.55 7.77
C ARG A 89 9.51 -2.14 8.52
N GLN A 90 9.17 -0.85 8.50
CA GLN A 90 7.96 -0.36 9.14
C GLN A 90 6.68 -0.86 8.46
N TRP A 91 6.71 -1.21 7.16
CA TRP A 91 5.55 -1.78 6.47
C TRP A 91 5.26 -3.18 6.98
N TRP A 92 6.32 -3.96 7.21
CA TRP A 92 6.22 -5.27 7.84
C TRP A 92 5.71 -5.18 9.28
N ASP A 93 6.25 -4.25 10.06
CA ASP A 93 5.79 -4.01 11.43
C ASP A 93 4.32 -3.56 11.48
N ALA A 94 3.93 -2.66 10.58
CA ALA A 94 2.55 -2.19 10.48
C ALA A 94 1.58 -3.31 10.04
N LEU A 95 1.99 -4.18 9.10
CA LEU A 95 1.21 -5.36 8.73
C LEU A 95 0.98 -6.27 9.94
N ARG A 96 2.04 -6.60 10.68
CA ARG A 96 1.93 -7.44 11.90
C ARG A 96 1.02 -6.81 12.94
N ALA A 97 1.16 -5.51 13.19
CA ALA A 97 0.32 -4.78 14.13
C ALA A 97 -1.16 -4.73 13.70
N ALA A 98 -1.43 -4.53 12.41
CA ALA A 98 -2.79 -4.53 11.88
C ALA A 98 -3.43 -5.93 11.91
N LEU A 99 -2.67 -6.99 11.61
CA LEU A 99 -3.14 -8.37 11.74
C LEU A 99 -3.44 -8.73 13.20
N HIS A 100 -2.58 -8.32 14.13
CA HIS A 100 -2.81 -8.55 15.57
C HIS A 100 -4.11 -7.90 16.07
N GLN A 101 -4.47 -6.72 15.55
CA GLN A 101 -5.75 -6.07 15.89
C GLN A 101 -6.97 -6.86 15.39
N CYS A 102 -6.81 -7.71 14.37
CA CYS A 102 -7.89 -8.54 13.83
C CYS A 102 -8.13 -9.84 14.64
N GLY A 103 -7.23 -10.18 15.57
CA GLY A 103 -7.36 -11.35 16.45
C GLY A 103 -7.45 -12.69 15.70
N GLU A 104 -8.14 -13.65 16.30
CA GLU A 104 -8.29 -15.03 15.78
C GLU A 104 -8.90 -15.08 14.37
N ALA A 105 -9.77 -14.13 14.01
CA ALA A 105 -10.39 -14.09 12.68
C ALA A 105 -9.35 -14.01 11.55
N ALA A 106 -8.21 -13.34 11.77
CA ALA A 106 -7.12 -13.32 10.80
C ALA A 106 -6.33 -14.64 10.75
N HIS A 107 -6.28 -15.39 11.86
CA HIS A 107 -5.60 -16.68 11.93
C HIS A 107 -6.43 -17.81 11.29
N GLU A 108 -7.75 -17.73 11.41
CA GLU A 108 -8.71 -18.66 10.81
C GLU A 108 -8.96 -18.42 9.32
N ALA A 109 -8.39 -17.35 8.75
CA ALA A 109 -8.59 -17.01 7.35
C ALA A 109 -8.01 -18.06 6.39
N ALA A 110 -8.83 -18.47 5.42
CA ALA A 110 -8.47 -19.46 4.42
C ALA A 110 -7.59 -18.87 3.30
N ALA A 111 -7.59 -17.55 3.12
CA ALA A 111 -6.81 -16.87 2.09
C ALA A 111 -6.41 -15.45 2.49
N VAL A 112 -5.40 -14.93 1.79
CA VAL A 112 -4.95 -13.55 1.89
C VAL A 112 -4.93 -12.90 0.50
N SER A 113 -5.38 -11.65 0.44
CA SER A 113 -5.21 -10.76 -0.71
C SER A 113 -4.38 -9.55 -0.29
N VAL A 114 -3.52 -9.06 -1.18
CA VAL A 114 -2.59 -7.98 -0.88
C VAL A 114 -2.64 -6.92 -1.97
N ALA A 115 -2.92 -5.69 -1.58
CA ALA A 115 -2.72 -4.47 -2.34
C ALA A 115 -1.58 -3.67 -1.69
N GLY A 116 -0.80 -2.98 -2.51
CA GLY A 116 0.33 -2.21 -2.05
C GLY A 116 0.56 -0.96 -2.90
N GLN A 117 1.27 0.01 -2.33
CA GLN A 117 1.72 1.19 -3.06
C GLN A 117 2.51 0.83 -4.33
N GLN A 118 2.22 1.52 -5.43
CA GLN A 118 2.92 1.36 -6.70
C GLN A 118 4.14 2.30 -6.80
N HIS A 119 5.10 1.95 -7.65
CA HIS A 119 6.24 2.80 -8.05
C HIS A 119 7.22 3.20 -6.94
N GLY A 120 7.23 2.51 -5.80
CA GLY A 120 8.31 2.62 -4.81
C GLY A 120 9.54 1.82 -5.24
N LEU A 121 10.74 2.29 -4.86
CA LEU A 121 11.99 1.56 -5.04
C LEU A 121 12.51 1.07 -3.69
N VAL A 122 12.49 -0.25 -3.49
CA VAL A 122 13.14 -0.93 -2.36
C VAL A 122 14.43 -1.55 -2.87
N THR A 123 15.57 -1.18 -2.31
CA THR A 123 16.87 -1.79 -2.61
C THR A 123 17.25 -2.75 -1.50
N LEU A 124 17.58 -3.98 -1.87
CA LEU A 124 17.93 -5.06 -0.95
C LEU A 124 19.39 -5.49 -1.17
N ASP A 125 20.02 -6.02 -0.12
CA ASP A 125 21.28 -6.77 -0.26
C ASP A 125 21.04 -8.22 -0.71
N ALA A 126 22.10 -9.03 -0.72
CA ALA A 126 22.04 -10.43 -1.13
C ALA A 126 21.24 -11.32 -0.15
N GLN A 127 20.99 -10.84 1.07
CA GLN A 127 20.23 -11.52 2.12
C GLN A 127 18.75 -11.11 2.08
N GLY A 128 18.39 -10.14 1.24
CA GLY A 128 17.03 -9.61 1.15
C GLY A 128 16.73 -8.50 2.16
N ASP A 129 17.76 -7.96 2.84
CA ASP A 129 17.58 -6.90 3.81
C ASP A 129 17.56 -5.51 3.13
N PRO A 130 16.65 -4.60 3.53
CA PRO A 130 16.68 -3.22 3.04
C PRO A 130 17.98 -2.53 3.44
N VAL A 131 18.71 -2.01 2.44
CA VAL A 131 20.01 -1.33 2.64
C VAL A 131 19.89 0.19 2.82
N ARG A 132 18.70 0.76 2.58
CA ARG A 132 18.35 2.18 2.75
C ARG A 132 16.83 2.36 2.77
N PRO A 133 16.32 3.51 3.22
CA PRO A 133 14.91 3.87 3.03
C PRO A 133 14.49 3.77 1.56
N ALA A 134 13.29 3.25 1.33
CA ALA A 134 12.70 3.18 0.01
C ALA A 134 12.35 4.56 -0.50
N LEU A 135 12.62 4.81 -1.79
CA LEU A 135 12.12 5.99 -2.49
C LEU A 135 10.64 5.77 -2.82
N LEU A 136 9.79 6.70 -2.43
CA LEU A 136 8.36 6.64 -2.73
C LEU A 136 8.05 7.25 -4.09
N TRP A 137 6.87 6.93 -4.62
CA TRP A 137 6.41 7.37 -5.94
C TRP A 137 6.41 8.90 -6.13
N ASN A 138 6.26 9.66 -5.05
CA ASN A 138 6.25 11.11 -5.05
C ASN A 138 7.62 11.73 -4.74
N ASP A 139 8.69 10.94 -4.78
CA ASP A 139 10.05 11.45 -4.74
C ASP A 139 10.47 11.99 -6.12
N VAL A 140 10.73 13.30 -6.18
CA VAL A 140 11.05 14.01 -7.43
C VAL A 140 12.55 14.31 -7.58
N ARG A 141 13.40 13.78 -6.70
CA ARG A 141 14.85 14.08 -6.71
C ARG A 141 15.57 13.55 -7.95
N SER A 142 14.96 12.58 -8.65
CA SER A 142 15.48 12.02 -9.91
C SER A 142 15.14 12.87 -11.15
N ALA A 143 14.40 13.97 -11.01
CA ALA A 143 13.95 14.77 -12.15
C ALA A 143 15.10 15.35 -13.00
N PRO A 144 16.21 15.89 -12.44
CA PRO A 144 17.35 16.32 -13.24
C PRO A 144 18.01 15.19 -14.04
N GLN A 145 18.14 14.00 -13.44
CA GLN A 145 18.72 12.81 -14.05
C GLN A 145 17.83 12.31 -15.19
N ALA A 146 16.51 12.27 -14.97
CA ALA A 146 15.55 11.91 -16.01
C ALA A 146 15.63 12.87 -17.21
N ARG A 147 15.75 14.19 -16.97
CA ARG A 147 15.93 15.18 -18.05
C ARG A 147 17.23 14.96 -18.84
N ARG A 148 18.34 14.67 -18.15
CA ARG A 148 19.62 14.35 -18.81
C ARG A 148 19.49 13.10 -19.69
N LEU A 149 18.89 12.03 -19.16
CA LEU A 149 18.70 10.79 -19.90
C LEU A 149 17.81 10.99 -21.14
N VAL A 150 16.72 11.75 -21.01
CA VAL A 150 15.86 12.10 -22.16
C VAL A 150 16.66 12.86 -23.22
N ALA A 151 17.53 13.79 -22.84
CA ALA A 151 18.37 14.54 -23.78
C ALA A 151 19.38 13.63 -24.50
N GLU A 152 20.05 12.73 -23.77
CA GLU A 152 20.99 11.75 -24.32
C GLU A 152 20.32 10.77 -25.29
N LEU A 153 19.05 10.41 -25.05
CA LEU A 153 18.28 9.47 -25.86
C LEU A 153 17.49 10.13 -27.01
N GLY A 154 17.89 11.32 -27.47
CA GLY A 154 17.29 11.97 -28.64
C GLY A 154 16.12 12.92 -28.33
N GLY A 155 15.95 13.32 -27.07
CA GLY A 155 15.00 14.35 -26.64
C GLY A 155 13.54 13.89 -26.56
N GLY A 156 12.66 14.80 -26.15
CA GLY A 156 11.25 14.49 -25.85
C GLY A 156 10.44 13.91 -27.01
N LYS A 157 10.82 14.20 -28.27
CA LYS A 157 10.16 13.63 -29.46
C LYS A 157 10.45 12.14 -29.63
N ALA A 158 11.70 11.72 -29.46
CA ALA A 158 12.09 10.31 -29.49
C ALA A 158 11.44 9.54 -28.33
N TRP A 159 11.46 10.14 -27.14
CA TRP A 159 10.89 9.56 -25.93
C TRP A 159 9.36 9.38 -26.01
N GLY A 160 8.64 10.36 -26.56
CA GLY A 160 7.19 10.28 -26.78
C GLY A 160 6.78 9.22 -27.82
N GLY A 161 7.66 8.88 -28.77
CA GLY A 161 7.48 7.75 -29.68
C GLY A 161 7.58 6.40 -28.97
N ALA A 162 8.59 6.23 -28.11
CA ALA A 162 8.81 4.99 -27.35
C ALA A 162 7.71 4.72 -26.32
N HIS A 163 7.21 5.74 -25.62
CA HIS A 163 6.13 5.57 -24.64
C HIS A 163 4.82 5.05 -25.26
N ARG A 164 4.47 5.50 -26.49
CA ARG A 164 3.30 4.97 -27.22
C ARG A 164 3.47 3.49 -27.56
N GLN A 165 4.69 3.06 -27.84
CA GLN A 165 4.99 1.67 -28.20
C GLN A 165 4.94 0.72 -26.99
N CYS A 166 5.35 1.18 -25.81
CA CYS A 166 5.22 0.43 -24.56
C CYS A 166 3.77 0.38 -24.05
N ALA A 167 3.05 1.51 -24.10
CA ALA A 167 1.65 1.56 -23.67
C ALA A 167 0.72 0.70 -24.55
N GLY A 168 0.98 0.62 -25.86
CA GLY A 168 0.23 -0.26 -26.76
C GLY A 168 0.42 -1.75 -26.49
N ARG A 169 1.52 -2.14 -25.83
CA ARG A 169 1.86 -3.55 -25.53
C ARG A 169 1.35 -4.04 -24.16
N VAL A 170 1.01 -3.12 -23.24
CA VAL A 170 0.40 -3.46 -21.94
C VAL A 170 -1.11 -3.74 -22.06
N LEU A 171 -1.77 -3.25 -23.13
CA LEU A 171 -3.22 -3.42 -23.32
C LEU A 171 -3.64 -4.58 -24.24
N HIS A 172 -2.70 -5.29 -24.89
CA HIS A 172 -2.98 -6.48 -25.72
C HIS A 172 -2.56 -7.78 -25.01
N GLY A 173 -3.01 -7.95 -23.77
CA GLY A 173 -2.78 -9.14 -22.96
C GLY A 173 -4.06 -9.85 -22.57
N HIS A 174 -5.05 -9.95 -23.46
CA HIS A 174 -6.20 -10.84 -23.30
C HIS A 174 -6.64 -11.35 -24.67
N GLU A 175 -6.18 -12.54 -25.03
CA GLU A 175 -7.02 -13.60 -25.59
C GLU A 175 -6.28 -14.94 -25.45
N VAL A 176 -6.80 -15.75 -24.53
CA VAL A 176 -6.40 -17.14 -24.30
C VAL A 176 -7.00 -17.98 -25.42
N GLY A 177 -6.19 -18.88 -25.99
CA GLY A 177 -6.61 -19.78 -27.06
C GLY A 177 -7.78 -20.68 -26.69
N LEU A 178 -8.59 -21.01 -27.70
CA LEU A 178 -9.39 -22.23 -27.72
C LEU A 178 -9.09 -23.02 -28.99
N ALA A 179 -8.79 -24.28 -28.78
CA ALA A 179 -8.47 -25.29 -29.76
C ALA A 179 -9.61 -25.55 -30.76
N ARG A 180 -9.25 -25.94 -31.99
CA ARG A 180 -9.87 -27.10 -32.66
C ARG A 180 -8.84 -27.86 -33.50
N ARG A 181 -8.64 -29.12 -33.12
CA ARG A 181 -8.09 -30.18 -33.96
C ARG A 181 -9.11 -30.60 -35.02
N GLU A 182 -8.56 -31.18 -36.10
CA GLU A 182 -9.16 -32.08 -37.11
C GLU A 182 -10.10 -31.47 -38.16
N ARG A 183 -9.73 -31.59 -39.45
CA ARG A 183 -9.97 -32.79 -40.30
C ARG A 183 -9.13 -32.71 -41.59
N ALA A 184 -8.69 -33.91 -42.01
CA ALA A 184 -8.36 -34.42 -43.35
C ALA A 184 -7.41 -33.61 -44.26
#